data_AF-A0A0F0H3X8-F1
#
_entry.id   AF-A0A0F0H3X8-F1
#
_cell.length_a   1.000
_cell.length_b   1.000
_cell.length_c   1.000
_cell.angle_alpha   90.00
_cell.angle_beta   90.00
_cell.angle_gamma   90.00
#
_symmetry.space_group_name_H-M   'P 1'
#
loop_
_entity.id
_entity.type
_entity.pdbx_description
1 polymer ?
#
loop_
_entity_poly.entity_id
_entity_poly.type
_entity_poly.pdbx_seq_one_letter_code
_entity_poly.pdbx_strand_id
1 'polypeptide(L)'
;GIWGEVRDEIAAGITQQGGIIDEVQGPLGWELRAQVPVPLPDGQTGAQLVRFVGVDGPRWFLRGVISGQGAVRPESAGVLEQIFRDTVVVRGDGPMAPRDPIVLKLPNDAQMVPDGVQTEDQEGSRFGGGMGQLERGPEITEVR
;
A
#
# COMPACT_ATOMS: atom_id res chain seq x y z
N GLY A 1 -0.84 -7.30 20.38
CA GLY A 1 0.53 -7.64 19.98
C GLY A 1 1.13 -6.43 19.31
N ILE A 2 1.91 -6.63 18.25
CA ILE A 2 2.60 -5.56 17.51
C ILE A 2 1.60 -4.62 16.85
N TRP A 3 0.39 -5.09 16.50
CA TRP A 3 -0.61 -4.25 15.86
C TRP A 3 -0.96 -2.98 16.64
N GLY A 4 -1.11 -3.08 17.96
CA GLY A 4 -1.45 -1.92 18.80
C GLY A 4 -0.40 -0.81 18.67
N GLU A 5 0.87 -1.17 18.87
CA GLU A 5 2.00 -0.25 18.75
C GLU A 5 2.13 0.33 17.33
N VAL A 6 2.02 -0.52 16.31
CA VAL A 6 2.08 -0.09 14.89
C VAL A 6 0.94 0.86 14.54
N ARG A 7 -0.26 0.61 15.06
CA ARG A 7 -1.43 1.45 14.81
C ARG A 7 -1.24 2.83 15.44
N ASP A 8 -0.71 2.89 16.66
CA ASP A 8 -0.41 4.15 17.35
C ASP A 8 0.70 4.92 16.62
N GLU A 9 1.75 4.23 16.11
CA GLU A 9 2.80 4.81 15.25
C GLU A 9 2.21 5.42 13.97
N ILE A 10 1.30 4.70 13.29
CA ILE A 10 0.64 5.17 12.06
C ILE A 10 -0.24 6.38 12.36
N ALA A 11 -1.05 6.33 13.43
CA ALA A 11 -1.91 7.43 13.84
C ALA A 11 -1.11 8.71 14.10
N ALA A 12 0.01 8.60 14.82
CA ALA A 12 0.91 9.71 15.07
C ALA A 12 1.52 10.26 13.76
N GLY A 13 1.97 9.39 12.86
CA GLY A 13 2.55 9.78 11.58
C GLY A 13 1.57 10.52 10.66
N ILE A 14 0.32 10.08 10.61
CA ILE A 14 -0.74 10.72 9.81
C ILE A 14 -1.13 12.07 10.41
N THR A 15 -1.28 12.14 11.73
CA THR A 15 -1.61 13.38 12.44
C THR A 15 -0.53 14.45 12.23
N GLN A 16 0.75 14.07 12.24
CA GLN A 16 1.87 14.97 11.95
C GLN A 16 1.82 15.56 10.52
N GLN A 17 1.24 14.83 9.57
CA GLN A 17 1.06 15.28 8.18
C GLN A 17 -0.19 16.16 8.01
N GLY A 18 -0.91 16.47 9.10
CA GLY A 18 -2.17 17.21 9.06
C GLY A 18 -3.37 16.36 8.64
N GLY A 19 -3.24 15.04 8.68
CA GLY A 19 -4.35 14.12 8.44
C GLY A 19 -5.27 13.96 9.65
N ILE A 20 -6.48 13.50 9.38
CA ILE A 20 -7.48 13.18 10.41
C ILE A 20 -7.52 11.66 10.56
N ILE A 21 -7.58 11.17 11.80
CA ILE A 21 -7.66 9.75 12.11
C ILE A 21 -8.87 9.45 13.00
N ASP A 22 -9.42 8.26 12.81
CA ASP A 22 -10.52 7.70 13.60
C ASP A 22 -10.23 6.22 13.88
N GLU A 23 -10.24 5.85 15.15
CA GLU A 23 -10.02 4.47 15.59
C GLU A 23 -11.35 3.79 15.86
N VAL A 24 -11.60 2.70 15.14
CA VAL A 24 -12.90 2.02 15.15
C VAL A 24 -12.70 0.53 15.33
N GLN A 25 -13.69 -0.15 15.90
CA GLN A 25 -13.72 -1.61 15.95
C GLN A 25 -14.59 -2.12 14.80
N GLY A 26 -13.95 -2.79 13.84
CA GLY A 26 -14.59 -3.34 12.64
C GLY A 26 -14.58 -4.87 12.58
N PRO A 27 -14.99 -5.45 11.43
CA PRO A 27 -15.06 -6.89 11.23
C PRO A 27 -13.71 -7.63 11.24
N LEU A 28 -12.59 -6.89 11.24
CA LEU A 28 -11.22 -7.40 11.32
C LEU A 28 -10.55 -7.03 12.67
N GLY A 29 -11.33 -6.54 13.64
CA GLY A 29 -10.83 -6.03 14.91
C GLY A 29 -10.62 -4.53 14.90
N TRP A 30 -9.69 -4.03 15.71
CA TRP A 30 -9.35 -2.61 15.75
C TRP A 30 -8.72 -2.15 14.44
N GLU A 31 -9.26 -1.08 13.88
CA GLU A 31 -8.83 -0.48 12.61
C GLU A 31 -8.62 1.02 12.78
N LEU A 32 -7.78 1.58 11.90
CA LEU A 32 -7.53 3.01 11.83
C LEU A 32 -8.02 3.52 10.49
N ARG A 33 -9.01 4.41 10.50
CA ARG A 33 -9.48 5.14 9.33
C ARG A 33 -8.81 6.48 9.31
N ALA A 34 -8.31 6.87 8.14
CA ALA A 34 -7.52 8.07 7.98
C ALA A 34 -7.92 8.86 6.74
N GLN A 35 -7.86 10.16 6.87
CA GLN A 35 -7.94 11.11 5.77
C GLN A 35 -6.60 11.82 5.66
N VAL A 36 -5.82 11.46 4.64
CA VAL A 36 -4.47 12.00 4.43
C VAL A 36 -4.53 13.12 3.39
N PRO A 37 -4.02 14.33 3.68
CA PRO A 37 -3.96 15.40 2.69
C PRO A 37 -2.96 15.04 1.59
N VAL A 38 -3.37 15.20 0.34
CA VAL A 38 -2.53 14.94 -0.83
C VAL A 38 -2.54 16.14 -1.78
N PRO A 39 -1.39 16.55 -2.34
CA PRO A 39 -1.34 17.64 -3.29
C PRO A 39 -1.95 17.21 -4.63
N LEU A 40 -2.84 18.03 -5.19
CA LEU A 40 -3.38 17.81 -6.53
C LEU A 40 -2.57 18.58 -7.59
N PRO A 41 -2.63 18.15 -8.86
CA PRO A 41 -1.94 18.83 -9.97
C PRO A 41 -2.38 20.28 -10.20
N ASP A 42 -3.57 20.65 -9.74
CA ASP A 42 -4.14 21.99 -9.82
C ASP A 42 -3.67 22.94 -8.70
N GLY A 43 -2.80 22.47 -7.81
CA GLY A 43 -2.30 23.22 -6.67
C GLY A 43 -3.23 23.22 -5.45
N GLN A 44 -4.37 22.52 -5.52
CA GLN A 44 -5.26 22.33 -4.37
C GLN A 44 -4.78 21.17 -3.49
N THR A 45 -5.24 21.14 -2.24
CA THR A 45 -5.03 19.99 -1.35
C THR A 45 -6.29 19.13 -1.34
N GLY A 46 -6.16 17.90 -1.80
CA GLY A 46 -7.21 16.90 -1.74
C GLY A 46 -7.02 16.00 -0.53
N ALA A 47 -7.91 15.01 -0.43
CA ALA A 47 -7.93 14.09 0.68
C ALA A 47 -8.00 12.64 0.18
N GLN A 48 -7.02 11.84 0.57
CA GLN A 48 -7.00 10.41 0.33
C GLN A 48 -7.52 9.67 1.55
N LEU A 49 -8.60 8.91 1.36
CA LEU A 49 -9.17 8.07 2.39
C LEU A 49 -8.44 6.73 2.41
N VAL A 50 -7.95 6.35 3.58
CA VAL A 50 -7.16 5.14 3.81
C VAL A 50 -7.69 4.43 5.07
N ARG A 51 -7.77 3.12 5.03
CA ARG A 51 -8.13 2.26 6.15
C ARG A 51 -7.00 1.28 6.39
N PHE A 52 -6.48 1.26 7.61
CA PHE A 52 -5.46 0.34 8.06
C PHE A 52 -6.08 -0.73 8.95
N VAL A 53 -5.78 -1.98 8.65
CA VAL A 53 -6.21 -3.15 9.41
C VAL A 53 -5.00 -3.99 9.77
N GLY A 54 -5.06 -4.71 10.88
CA GLY A 54 -3.93 -5.49 11.34
C GLY A 54 -4.33 -6.66 12.23
N VAL A 55 -3.63 -7.79 12.05
CA VAL A 55 -3.84 -9.00 12.85
C VAL A 55 -2.48 -9.52 13.31
N ASP A 56 -2.38 -9.73 14.62
CA ASP A 56 -1.24 -10.40 15.25
C ASP A 56 -1.45 -11.92 15.21
N GLY A 57 -0.43 -12.65 14.76
CA GLY A 57 -0.38 -14.10 14.83
C GLY A 57 0.89 -14.62 15.53
N PRO A 58 1.09 -15.94 15.59
CA PRO A 58 2.25 -16.52 16.25
C PRO A 58 3.56 -16.12 15.56
N ARG A 59 4.27 -15.14 16.14
CA ARG A 59 5.54 -14.59 15.64
C ARG A 59 5.45 -13.87 14.30
N TRP A 60 4.26 -13.49 13.86
CA TRP A 60 4.04 -12.69 12.65
C TRP A 60 2.94 -11.68 12.90
N PHE A 61 2.90 -10.64 12.06
CA PHE A 61 1.86 -9.64 12.04
C PHE A 61 1.52 -9.34 10.58
N LEU A 62 0.23 -9.31 10.25
CA LEU A 62 -0.26 -8.98 8.91
C LEU A 62 -0.91 -7.61 8.95
N ARG A 63 -0.45 -6.70 8.09
CA ARG A 63 -1.03 -5.36 7.91
C ARG A 63 -1.71 -5.24 6.55
N GLY A 64 -2.97 -4.82 6.55
CA GLY A 64 -3.70 -4.44 5.34
C GLY A 64 -3.81 -2.92 5.25
N VAL A 65 -3.65 -2.39 4.03
CA VAL A 65 -3.89 -0.98 3.72
C VAL A 65 -4.88 -0.92 2.58
N ILE A 66 -6.06 -0.35 2.84
CA ILE A 66 -7.15 -0.24 1.89
C ILE A 66 -7.34 1.24 1.56
N SER A 67 -7.36 1.60 0.29
CA SER A 67 -7.52 2.98 -0.17
C SER A 67 -8.72 3.13 -1.11
N GLY A 68 -9.17 4.38 -1.31
CA GLY A 68 -10.28 4.68 -2.21
C GLY A 68 -11.65 4.26 -1.66
N GLN A 69 -12.57 3.81 -2.53
CA GLN A 69 -13.94 3.48 -2.11
C GLN A 69 -14.00 2.32 -1.10
N GLY A 70 -13.04 1.38 -1.16
CA GLY A 70 -12.92 0.29 -0.18
C GLY A 70 -12.58 0.74 1.24
N ALA A 71 -12.07 1.97 1.42
CA ALA A 71 -11.76 2.51 2.74
C ALA A 71 -13.01 3.00 3.50
N VAL A 72 -14.10 3.27 2.79
CA VAL A 72 -15.31 3.90 3.36
C VAL A 72 -16.62 3.16 3.09
N ARG A 73 -16.75 2.46 1.96
CA ARG A 73 -17.98 1.75 1.60
C ARG A 73 -17.94 0.31 2.09
N PRO A 74 -18.88 -0.13 2.94
CA PRO A 74 -18.92 -1.51 3.44
C PRO A 74 -18.98 -2.57 2.33
N GLU A 75 -19.74 -2.30 1.26
CA GLU A 75 -19.88 -3.23 0.13
C GLU A 75 -18.55 -3.47 -0.61
N SER A 76 -17.83 -2.38 -0.93
CA SER A 76 -16.51 -2.46 -1.56
C SER A 76 -15.44 -3.02 -0.62
N ALA A 77 -15.58 -2.74 0.68
CA ALA A 77 -14.70 -3.29 1.70
C ALA A 77 -14.86 -4.81 1.86
N GLY A 78 -16.08 -5.35 1.70
CA GLY A 78 -16.37 -6.76 1.95
C GLY A 78 -15.47 -7.74 1.17
N VAL A 79 -15.20 -7.46 -0.11
CA VAL A 79 -14.29 -8.30 -0.92
C VAL A 79 -12.85 -8.24 -0.40
N LEU A 80 -12.36 -7.04 -0.06
CA LEU A 80 -11.01 -6.85 0.47
C LEU A 80 -10.85 -7.44 1.88
N GLU A 81 -11.89 -7.34 2.70
CA GLU A 81 -11.95 -7.99 4.02
C GLU A 81 -11.91 -9.51 3.88
N GLN A 82 -12.60 -10.07 2.89
CA GLN A 82 -12.57 -11.51 2.62
C GLN A 82 -11.16 -11.96 2.20
N ILE A 83 -10.52 -11.26 1.27
CA ILE A 83 -9.13 -11.53 0.86
C ILE A 83 -8.18 -11.48 2.06
N PHE A 84 -8.35 -10.47 2.93
CA PHE A 84 -7.53 -10.33 4.12
C PHE A 84 -7.72 -11.51 5.10
N ARG A 85 -8.95 -12.00 5.27
CA ARG A 85 -9.26 -13.16 6.12
C ARG A 85 -8.73 -14.47 5.53
N ASP A 86 -8.78 -14.62 4.22
CA ASP A 86 -8.36 -15.84 3.52
C ASP A 86 -6.83 -15.91 3.35
N THR A 87 -6.11 -14.84 3.75
CA THR A 87 -4.65 -14.80 3.69
C THR A 87 -4.03 -15.77 4.69
N VAL A 88 -3.31 -16.77 4.19
CA VAL A 88 -2.54 -17.72 5.00
C VAL A 88 -1.10 -17.22 5.13
N VAL A 89 -0.67 -16.95 6.37
CA VAL A 89 0.71 -16.52 6.64
C VAL A 89 1.59 -17.71 6.99
N VAL A 90 2.53 -18.03 6.10
CA VAL A 90 3.57 -19.04 6.33
C VAL A 90 4.90 -18.34 6.55
N ARG A 91 5.26 -18.08 7.81
CA ARG A 91 6.54 -17.44 8.19
C ARG A 91 7.77 -18.33 7.87
N GLY A 92 7.60 -19.65 7.84
CA GLY A 92 8.68 -20.62 7.76
C GLY A 92 9.46 -20.77 9.08
N ASP A 93 10.47 -21.64 9.07
CA ASP A 93 11.23 -22.05 10.26
C ASP A 93 12.52 -21.25 10.49
N GLY A 94 12.87 -20.38 9.54
CA GLY A 94 14.08 -19.56 9.61
C GLY A 94 14.05 -18.52 10.75
N PRO A 95 15.22 -18.15 11.30
CA PRO A 95 15.31 -17.01 12.20
C PRO A 95 14.96 -15.74 11.43
N MET A 96 14.15 -14.88 12.05
CA MET A 96 13.66 -13.64 11.47
C MET A 96 13.45 -12.66 12.63
N ALA A 97 14.01 -11.46 12.50
CA ALA A 97 13.90 -10.42 13.53
C ALA A 97 12.44 -9.91 13.64
N PRO A 98 12.03 -9.34 14.77
CA PRO A 98 10.74 -8.66 14.85
C PRO A 98 10.63 -7.61 13.74
N ARG A 99 9.47 -7.56 13.06
CA ARG A 99 9.16 -6.63 11.95
C ARG A 99 9.96 -6.83 10.65
N ASP A 100 10.78 -7.87 10.58
CA ASP A 100 11.44 -8.27 9.33
C ASP A 100 10.37 -8.80 8.32
N PRO A 101 10.34 -8.32 7.07
CA PRO A 101 9.26 -8.63 6.15
C PRO A 101 9.24 -10.12 5.75
N ILE A 102 8.06 -10.74 5.87
CA ILE A 102 7.80 -12.05 5.27
C ILE A 102 7.47 -11.83 3.79
N VAL A 103 8.31 -12.36 2.90
CA VAL A 103 8.11 -12.22 1.45
C VAL A 103 6.84 -12.95 1.02
N LEU A 104 5.91 -12.21 0.42
CA LEU A 104 4.74 -12.79 -0.23
C LEU A 104 5.18 -13.60 -1.44
N LYS A 105 4.82 -14.88 -1.45
CA LYS A 105 5.04 -15.78 -2.59
C LYS A 105 3.72 -16.01 -3.27
N LEU A 106 3.65 -15.68 -4.56
CA LEU A 106 2.53 -16.08 -5.39
C LEU A 106 2.50 -17.62 -5.47
N PRO A 107 1.32 -18.24 -5.30
CA PRO A 107 1.13 -19.65 -5.62
C PRO A 107 1.59 -19.95 -7.05
N ASN A 108 2.12 -21.15 -7.30
CA ASN A 108 2.61 -21.53 -8.64
C ASN A 108 1.50 -21.56 -9.70
N ASP A 109 0.25 -21.70 -9.25
CA ASP A 109 -0.98 -21.70 -10.04
C ASP A 109 -1.70 -20.33 -10.02
N ALA A 110 -1.09 -19.30 -9.42
CA ALA A 110 -1.66 -17.96 -9.42
C ALA A 110 -1.68 -17.40 -10.85
N GLN A 111 -2.87 -17.43 -11.46
CA GLN A 111 -3.11 -16.71 -12.70
C GLN A 111 -3.37 -15.25 -12.34
N MET A 112 -2.46 -14.36 -12.76
CA MET A 112 -2.73 -12.93 -12.80
C MET A 112 -3.88 -12.73 -13.78
N VAL A 113 -5.09 -12.51 -13.26
CA VAL A 113 -6.23 -12.09 -14.08
C VAL A 113 -6.01 -10.61 -14.35
N PRO A 114 -5.75 -10.18 -15.60
CA PRO A 114 -5.71 -8.76 -15.90
C PRO A 114 -7.16 -8.28 -15.79
N ASP A 115 -7.51 -7.63 -14.69
CA ASP A 115 -8.65 -6.72 -14.71
C ASP A 115 -8.31 -5.66 -15.76
N GLY A 116 -9.25 -5.40 -16.68
CA GLY A 116 -9.12 -4.43 -17.77
C GLY A 116 -9.08 -2.99 -17.29
N VAL A 117 -8.19 -2.66 -16.36
CA VAL A 117 -7.77 -1.30 -16.09
C VAL A 117 -6.74 -0.97 -17.16
N GLN A 118 -7.16 -0.16 -18.14
CA GLN A 118 -6.24 0.52 -19.03
C GLN A 118 -5.28 1.31 -18.14
N THR A 119 -4.02 0.89 -18.12
CA THR A 119 -2.93 1.69 -17.60
C THR A 119 -2.84 2.92 -18.50
N GLU A 120 -3.55 3.98 -18.14
CA GLU A 120 -3.20 5.31 -18.63
C GLU A 120 -1.86 5.68 -17.98
N ASP A 121 -0.88 5.89 -18.84
CA ASP A 121 0.50 6.24 -18.52
C ASP A 121 0.57 7.36 -17.48
N GLN A 122 1.12 7.05 -16.31
CA GLN A 122 1.76 8.04 -15.43
C GLN A 122 3.26 7.81 -15.44
N GLU A 123 3.88 8.18 -16.55
CA GLU A 123 5.26 8.65 -16.56
C GLU A 123 5.37 9.86 -15.61
N GLY A 124 5.97 9.66 -14.44
CA GLY A 124 6.19 10.77 -13.51
C GLY A 124 6.49 10.45 -12.04
N SER A 125 6.78 9.20 -11.66
CA SER A 125 7.36 8.96 -10.33
C SER A 125 8.82 9.42 -10.30
N ARG A 126 9.08 10.58 -9.69
CA ARG A 126 10.43 11.15 -9.47
C ARG A 126 11.28 10.39 -8.45
N PHE A 127 10.92 9.15 -8.13
CA PHE A 127 11.60 8.30 -7.16
C PHE A 127 11.96 6.97 -7.81
N GLY A 128 12.88 7.02 -8.76
CA GLY A 128 13.35 5.86 -9.51
C GLY A 128 14.60 6.20 -10.30
N GLY A 129 15.68 6.53 -9.60
CA GLY A 129 17.00 6.64 -10.22
C GLY A 129 17.46 5.27 -10.70
N GLY A 130 17.17 4.95 -11.96
CA GLY A 130 17.67 3.79 -12.67
C GLY A 130 17.87 4.17 -14.13
N MET A 131 19.11 4.09 -14.61
CA MET A 131 19.57 4.55 -15.93
C MET A 131 18.67 4.02 -17.07
N GLY A 132 17.84 4.90 -17.61
CA GLY A 132 17.19 4.72 -18.90
C GLY A 132 18.23 4.83 -20.01
N GLN A 133 18.23 3.83 -20.87
CA GLN A 133 19.02 3.68 -22.08
C GLN A 133 18.96 4.97 -22.94
N LEU A 134 20.07 5.70 -22.97
CA LEU A 134 20.21 6.90 -23.81
C LEU A 134 20.39 6.45 -25.27
N GLU A 135 19.37 6.61 -26.10
CA GLU A 135 19.55 6.55 -27.55
C GLU A 135 20.15 7.89 -28.03
N ARG A 136 21.34 7.82 -28.64
CA ARG A 136 22.00 8.99 -29.23
C ARG A 136 21.18 9.51 -30.41
N GLY A 137 20.87 10.81 -30.39
CA GLY A 137 20.33 11.53 -31.54
C GLY A 137 21.35 11.60 -32.70
N PRO A 138 20.90 11.93 -33.92
CA PRO A 138 21.75 11.89 -35.11
C PRO A 138 22.93 12.87 -35.01
N GLU A 139 24.15 12.35 -35.13
CA GLU A 139 25.38 13.14 -35.12
C GLU A 139 25.52 13.90 -36.46
N ILE A 140 25.59 15.23 -36.38
CA ILE A 140 25.96 16.09 -37.51
C ILE A 140 27.48 16.20 -37.49
N THR A 141 28.18 15.43 -38.33
CA THR A 141 29.61 15.65 -38.57
C THR A 141 29.79 16.54 -39.79
N GLU A 142 30.18 17.79 -39.55
CA GLU A 142 30.68 18.71 -40.57
C GLU A 142 32.12 18.30 -40.93
N VAL A 143 32.35 17.95 -42.20
CA VAL A 143 33.69 17.69 -42.75
C VAL A 143 34.16 18.98 -43.42
N ARG A 144 35.31 19.48 -43.00
CA ARG A 144 36.04 20.54 -43.70
C ARG A 144 37.30 19.97 -44.35
#